data_AF-A0A927AA19-F1
#
_entry.id   AF-A0A927AA19-F1
#
_cell.length_a   1.000
_cell.length_b   1.000
_cell.length_c   1.000
_cell.angle_alpha   90.00
_cell.angle_beta   90.00
_cell.angle_gamma   90.00
#
_symmetry.space_group_name_H-M   'P 1'
#
loop_
_entity.id
_entity.type
_entity.pdbx_description
1 polymer ?
#
loop_
_entity_poly.entity_id
_entity_poly.type
_entity_poly.pdbx_seq_one_letter_code
_entity_poly.pdbx_strand_id
1 'polypeptide(L)'
;MTWLIDWLPWIAVAIIPGLVNTVVAFNELNERCKELPFFEPYKIPGVWLWALIEFSLPVGIFLIRASLLTQPAIDGWLIFDAVLVYGIGFTALLNAKIKLGSGFYDIKSLYDALVGVAYGMIENNQKRRAAAFWTDVETALGSLPDFTAGLTYLANYFAIEVRNPQPEKNYERRLADAATITVRSEQTKAVRSLLMDVNRRDLIDVLQRFGCPNDLLQTYFPRRYARFVKSKGKG
;
A
#
# COMPACT_ATOMS: atom_id res chain seq x y z
N MET A 1 20.67 -24.90 -27.03
CA MET A 1 21.06 -23.98 -25.93
C MET A 1 21.40 -22.57 -26.44
N THR A 2 21.86 -22.40 -27.68
CA THR A 2 22.17 -21.09 -28.29
C THR A 2 20.97 -20.15 -28.42
N TRP A 3 19.80 -20.67 -28.80
CA TRP A 3 18.61 -19.83 -29.01
C TRP A 3 18.21 -18.99 -27.79
N LEU A 4 18.31 -19.51 -26.57
CA LEU A 4 17.94 -18.79 -25.35
C LEU A 4 18.89 -17.63 -25.05
N ILE A 5 20.17 -17.77 -25.43
CA ILE A 5 21.19 -16.73 -25.29
C ILE A 5 20.94 -15.63 -26.31
N ASP A 6 20.55 -16.00 -27.53
CA ASP A 6 20.22 -15.05 -28.59
C ASP A 6 19.00 -14.20 -28.20
N TRP A 7 17.99 -14.78 -27.57
CA TRP A 7 16.79 -14.06 -27.14
C TRP A 7 16.97 -13.19 -25.88
N LEU A 8 18.07 -13.37 -25.14
CA LEU A 8 18.28 -12.76 -23.83
C LEU A 8 18.13 -11.21 -23.84
N PRO A 9 18.65 -10.46 -24.82
CA PRO A 9 18.49 -9.01 -24.85
C PRO A 9 17.03 -8.57 -25.00
N TRP A 10 16.26 -9.24 -25.85
CA TRP A 10 14.83 -8.93 -26.05
C TRP A 10 13.98 -9.36 -24.85
N ILE A 11 14.32 -10.48 -24.21
CA ILE A 11 13.68 -10.88 -22.95
C ILE A 11 13.96 -9.84 -21.87
N ALA A 12 15.20 -9.33 -21.76
CA ALA A 12 15.55 -8.30 -20.80
C ALA A 12 14.74 -7.02 -21.02
N VAL A 13 14.64 -6.55 -22.28
CA VAL A 13 13.84 -5.37 -22.63
C VAL A 13 12.34 -5.61 -22.39
N ALA A 14 11.83 -6.81 -22.69
CA ALA A 14 10.44 -7.18 -22.47
C ALA A 14 10.00 -7.09 -21.01
N ILE A 15 10.90 -7.37 -20.07
CA ILE A 15 10.63 -7.41 -18.63
C ILE A 15 10.61 -6.02 -17.98
N ILE A 16 11.28 -5.02 -18.58
CA ILE A 16 11.41 -3.66 -18.04
C ILE A 16 10.05 -3.04 -17.67
N PRO A 17 9.02 -3.03 -18.54
CA PRO A 17 7.72 -2.44 -18.21
C PRO A 17 7.09 -3.07 -16.97
N GLY A 18 7.16 -4.40 -16.85
CA GLY A 18 6.60 -5.12 -15.72
C GLY A 18 7.29 -4.77 -14.41
N LEU A 19 8.62 -4.65 -14.41
CA LEU A 19 9.38 -4.23 -13.22
C LEU A 19 9.02 -2.80 -12.81
N VAL A 20 9.04 -1.87 -13.76
CA VAL A 20 8.74 -0.46 -13.50
C VAL A 20 7.31 -0.28 -12.99
N ASN A 21 6.32 -0.89 -13.67
CA ASN A 21 4.92 -0.81 -13.27
C ASN A 21 4.71 -1.40 -11.87
N THR A 22 5.30 -2.57 -11.58
CA THR A 22 5.17 -3.20 -10.24
C THR A 22 5.71 -2.30 -9.13
N VAL A 23 6.84 -1.62 -9.36
CA VAL A 23 7.43 -0.69 -8.38
C VAL A 23 6.52 0.53 -8.16
N VAL A 24 5.98 1.11 -9.23
CA VAL A 24 5.08 2.26 -9.16
C VAL A 24 3.77 1.87 -8.44
N ALA A 25 3.17 0.76 -8.84
CA ALA A 25 1.92 0.27 -8.29
C ALA A 25 2.06 -0.18 -6.81
N PHE A 26 3.27 -0.50 -6.34
CA PHE A 26 3.50 -0.88 -4.95
C PHE A 26 3.24 0.27 -3.97
N ASN A 27 3.40 1.52 -4.42
CA ASN A 27 3.01 2.68 -3.62
C ASN A 27 1.48 2.73 -3.46
N GLU A 28 0.73 2.53 -4.55
CA GLU A 28 -0.73 2.48 -4.51
C GLU A 28 -1.24 1.32 -3.63
N LEU A 29 -0.61 0.14 -3.72
CA LEU A 29 -0.93 -1.00 -2.85
C LEU A 29 -0.74 -0.64 -1.37
N ASN A 30 0.37 0.01 -1.02
CA ASN A 30 0.64 0.40 0.36
C ASN A 30 -0.37 1.41 0.89
N GLU A 31 -0.79 2.36 0.06
CA GLU A 31 -1.82 3.34 0.39
C GLU A 31 -3.20 2.69 0.55
N ARG A 32 -3.64 1.87 -0.40
CA ARG A 32 -4.94 1.16 -0.32
C ARG A 32 -5.02 0.22 0.88
N CYS A 33 -3.92 -0.43 1.24
CA CYS A 33 -3.88 -1.32 2.39
C CYS A 33 -3.56 -0.60 3.71
N LYS A 34 -3.39 0.73 3.76
CA LYS A 34 -2.86 1.46 4.93
C LYS A 34 -3.59 1.11 6.23
N GLU A 35 -4.91 0.96 6.18
CA GLU A 35 -5.79 0.63 7.30
C GLU A 35 -5.63 -0.81 7.86
N LEU A 36 -4.86 -1.67 7.20
CA LEU A 36 -4.57 -3.02 7.64
C LEU A 36 -3.29 -3.03 8.52
N PRO A 37 -3.40 -2.97 9.87
CA PRO A 37 -2.24 -2.80 10.76
C PRO A 37 -1.25 -3.96 10.71
N PHE A 38 -1.71 -5.15 10.31
CA PHE A 38 -0.93 -6.38 10.22
C PHE A 38 -0.43 -6.69 8.81
N PHE A 39 -0.61 -5.77 7.86
CA PHE A 39 -0.22 -6.00 6.48
C PHE A 39 1.30 -6.19 6.35
N GLU A 40 1.68 -7.42 6.04
CA GLU A 40 3.05 -7.83 5.73
C GLU A 40 3.07 -8.38 4.30
N PRO A 41 3.36 -7.53 3.29
CA PRO A 41 3.02 -7.82 1.89
C PRO A 41 3.58 -9.16 1.40
N TYR A 42 4.83 -9.47 1.72
CA TYR A 42 5.51 -10.70 1.31
C TYR A 42 4.89 -12.00 1.84
N LYS A 43 4.04 -11.92 2.87
CA LYS A 43 3.40 -13.09 3.49
C LYS A 43 1.99 -13.34 2.98
N ILE A 44 1.44 -12.44 2.16
CA ILE A 44 0.05 -12.50 1.73
C ILE A 44 0.01 -13.01 0.29
N PRO A 45 -0.59 -14.19 0.01
CA PRO A 45 -0.68 -14.73 -1.35
C PRO A 45 -1.32 -13.78 -2.36
N GLY A 46 -2.32 -12.99 -1.93
CA GLY A 46 -2.95 -11.98 -2.78
C GLY A 46 -1.99 -10.89 -3.27
N VAL A 47 -0.95 -10.55 -2.50
CA VAL A 47 0.08 -9.58 -2.94
C VAL A 47 0.96 -10.19 -4.04
N TRP A 48 1.24 -11.49 -3.98
CA TRP A 48 1.99 -12.17 -5.04
C TRP A 48 1.16 -12.28 -6.33
N LEU A 49 -0.14 -12.57 -6.21
CA LEU A 49 -1.05 -12.54 -7.37
C LEU A 49 -1.12 -11.13 -7.96
N TRP A 50 -1.28 -10.10 -7.12
CA TRP A 50 -1.27 -8.71 -7.53
C TRP A 50 0.04 -8.36 -8.26
N ALA A 51 1.20 -8.69 -7.68
CA ALA A 51 2.50 -8.41 -8.30
C ALA A 51 2.67 -9.13 -9.63
N LEU A 52 2.16 -10.37 -9.75
CA LEU A 52 2.17 -11.11 -11.00
C LEU A 52 1.32 -10.41 -12.07
N ILE A 53 0.15 -9.89 -11.72
CA ILE A 53 -0.73 -9.13 -12.64
C ILE A 53 -0.04 -7.83 -13.08
N GLU A 54 0.45 -7.04 -12.13
CA GLU A 54 1.16 -5.77 -12.39
C GLU A 54 2.44 -5.95 -13.19
N PHE A 55 3.07 -7.12 -13.08
CA PHE A 55 4.25 -7.45 -13.87
C PHE A 55 3.87 -7.95 -15.28
N SER A 56 3.00 -8.97 -15.35
CA SER A 56 2.76 -9.72 -16.59
C SER A 56 1.95 -8.95 -17.63
N LEU A 57 1.00 -8.11 -17.22
CA LEU A 57 0.15 -7.40 -18.17
C LEU A 57 0.92 -6.33 -18.97
N PRO A 58 1.73 -5.45 -18.36
CA PRO A 58 2.60 -4.54 -19.09
C PRO A 58 3.58 -5.26 -20.02
N VAL A 59 4.19 -6.34 -19.55
CA VAL A 59 5.13 -7.17 -20.32
C VAL A 59 4.43 -7.76 -21.55
N GLY A 60 3.26 -8.38 -21.36
CA GLY A 60 2.49 -8.99 -22.44
C GLY A 60 2.03 -7.98 -23.49
N ILE A 61 1.53 -6.82 -23.05
CA ILE A 61 1.08 -5.76 -23.96
C ILE A 61 2.28 -5.19 -24.74
N PHE A 62 3.41 -4.94 -24.06
CA PHE A 62 4.62 -4.44 -24.69
C PHE A 62 5.21 -5.44 -25.70
N LEU A 63 5.26 -6.73 -25.36
CA LEU A 63 5.70 -7.81 -26.27
C LEU A 63 4.93 -7.80 -27.60
N ILE A 64 3.61 -7.64 -27.53
CA ILE A 64 2.74 -7.61 -28.71
C ILE A 64 2.91 -6.28 -29.47
N ARG A 65 2.89 -5.15 -28.76
CA ARG A 65 2.88 -3.81 -29.37
C ARG A 65 4.21 -3.41 -29.99
N ALA A 66 5.30 -3.66 -29.29
CA ALA A 66 6.66 -3.40 -29.80
C ALA A 66 7.12 -4.48 -30.79
N SER A 67 6.27 -5.46 -31.11
CA SER A 67 6.60 -6.59 -31.99
C SER A 67 7.89 -7.27 -31.56
N LEU A 68 8.14 -7.43 -30.26
CA LEU A 68 9.41 -8.00 -29.75
C LEU A 68 9.68 -9.41 -30.27
N LEU A 69 8.62 -10.13 -30.68
CA LEU A 69 8.72 -11.43 -31.35
C LEU A 69 9.43 -11.38 -32.73
N THR A 70 9.52 -10.19 -33.35
CA THR A 70 10.26 -9.99 -34.61
C THR A 70 11.69 -9.50 -34.36
N GLN A 71 12.14 -9.47 -33.10
CA GLN A 71 13.49 -9.02 -32.72
C GLN A 71 13.86 -7.64 -33.29
N PRO A 72 13.08 -6.58 -32.99
CA PRO A 72 13.40 -5.24 -33.46
C PRO A 72 14.75 -4.78 -32.91
N ALA A 73 15.36 -3.80 -33.58
CA ALA A 73 16.59 -3.19 -33.09
C ALA A 73 16.36 -2.64 -31.67
N ILE A 74 17.28 -2.96 -30.75
CA ILE A 74 17.25 -2.42 -29.39
C ILE A 74 17.91 -1.05 -29.43
N ASP A 75 17.10 -0.02 -29.55
CA ASP A 75 17.53 1.38 -29.52
C ASP A 75 17.00 2.11 -28.27
N GLY A 76 17.41 3.37 -28.10
CA GLY A 76 16.98 4.18 -26.97
C GLY A 76 15.47 4.45 -26.96
N TRP A 77 14.81 4.41 -28.13
CA TRP A 77 13.37 4.64 -28.24
C TRP A 77 12.57 3.45 -27.71
N LEU A 78 12.98 2.22 -28.06
CA LEU A 78 12.37 1.00 -27.54
C LEU A 78 12.47 0.93 -26.01
N ILE A 79 13.62 1.30 -25.45
CA ILE A 79 13.83 1.35 -23.99
C ILE A 79 12.97 2.46 -23.36
N PHE A 80 12.91 3.63 -23.99
CA PHE A 80 12.08 4.75 -23.54
C PHE A 80 10.60 4.37 -23.49
N ASP A 81 10.07 3.73 -24.55
CA ASP A 81 8.70 3.24 -24.60
C ASP A 81 8.44 2.19 -23.51
N ALA A 82 9.38 1.26 -23.31
CA ALA A 82 9.29 0.23 -22.28
C ALA A 82 9.14 0.84 -20.87
N VAL A 83 9.94 1.85 -20.54
CA VAL A 83 9.96 2.47 -19.20
C VAL A 83 8.78 3.44 -19.04
N LEU A 84 8.63 4.41 -19.93
CA LEU A 84 7.68 5.51 -19.71
C LEU A 84 6.26 5.16 -20.12
N VAL A 85 6.06 4.57 -21.29
CA VAL A 85 4.71 4.32 -21.81
C VAL A 85 4.10 3.11 -21.14
N TYR A 86 4.83 1.99 -21.12
CA TYR A 86 4.33 0.72 -20.61
C TYR A 86 4.69 0.44 -19.16
N GLY A 87 5.70 1.12 -18.60
CA GLY A 87 6.04 1.03 -17.17
C GLY A 87 5.27 2.05 -16.34
N ILE A 88 5.63 3.32 -16.45
CA ILE A 88 5.05 4.41 -15.63
C ILE A 88 3.63 4.77 -16.10
N GLY A 89 3.43 4.88 -17.40
CA GLY A 89 2.17 5.31 -18.02
C GLY A 89 1.12 4.21 -18.21
N PHE A 90 1.36 3.01 -17.65
CA PHE A 90 0.53 1.84 -17.92
C PHE A 90 -0.95 2.04 -17.58
N THR A 91 -1.24 2.65 -16.43
CA THR A 91 -2.61 2.93 -15.99
C THR A 91 -3.32 3.93 -16.91
N ALA A 92 -2.60 4.93 -17.42
CA ALA A 92 -3.13 5.84 -18.44
C ALA A 92 -3.38 5.12 -19.77
N LEU A 93 -2.51 4.17 -20.15
CA LEU A 93 -2.67 3.35 -21.34
C LEU A 93 -3.89 2.42 -21.24
N LEU A 94 -4.14 1.80 -20.08
CA LEU A 94 -5.34 1.01 -19.83
C LEU A 94 -6.63 1.84 -19.96
N ASN A 95 -6.59 3.10 -19.56
CA ASN A 95 -7.72 4.03 -19.66
C ASN A 95 -8.01 4.49 -21.10
N ALA A 96 -7.01 4.45 -21.99
CA ALA A 96 -7.24 4.71 -23.41
C ALA A 96 -7.93 3.48 -24.04
N LYS A 97 -8.97 3.67 -24.87
CA LYS A 97 -9.58 2.55 -25.61
C LYS A 97 -8.55 1.93 -26.55
N ILE A 98 -7.99 0.77 -26.17
CA ILE A 98 -6.95 0.11 -26.94
C ILE A 98 -7.60 -0.66 -28.11
N LYS A 99 -7.40 -0.17 -29.34
CA LYS A 99 -7.72 -0.93 -30.55
C LYS A 99 -6.66 -2.01 -30.75
N LEU A 100 -7.05 -3.28 -30.67
CA LEU A 100 -6.22 -4.44 -31.01
C LEU A 100 -6.80 -5.07 -32.29
N GLY A 101 -6.07 -5.00 -33.41
CA GLY A 101 -6.56 -5.49 -34.70
C GLY A 101 -7.84 -4.77 -35.16
N SER A 102 -8.89 -5.53 -35.47
CA SER A 102 -10.19 -5.01 -35.92
C SER A 102 -11.20 -4.72 -34.79
N GLY A 103 -10.87 -5.02 -33.53
CA GLY A 103 -11.77 -4.87 -32.38
C GLY A 103 -11.29 -3.85 -31.33
N PHE A 104 -12.25 -3.34 -30.56
CA PHE A 104 -11.98 -2.65 -29.29
C PHE A 104 -12.12 -3.67 -28.16
N TYR A 105 -11.06 -3.89 -27.40
CA TYR A 105 -11.09 -4.75 -26.23
C TYR A 105 -10.98 -3.88 -24.98
N ASP A 106 -11.89 -4.09 -24.02
CA ASP A 106 -11.86 -3.40 -22.74
C ASP A 106 -10.85 -4.10 -21.80
N ILE A 107 -9.57 -3.86 -22.08
CA ILE A 107 -8.45 -4.40 -21.29
C ILE A 107 -8.51 -3.88 -19.85
N LYS A 108 -9.05 -2.69 -19.64
CA LYS A 108 -9.24 -2.10 -18.32
C LYS A 108 -10.21 -2.90 -17.46
N SER A 109 -11.36 -3.30 -18.00
CA SER A 109 -12.32 -4.12 -17.24
C SER A 109 -11.72 -5.47 -16.81
N LEU A 110 -10.92 -6.11 -17.67
CA LEU A 110 -10.20 -7.34 -17.31
C LEU A 110 -9.14 -7.09 -16.24
N TYR A 111 -8.35 -6.02 -16.39
CA TYR A 111 -7.36 -5.60 -15.40
C TYR A 111 -8.01 -5.36 -14.03
N ASP A 112 -9.07 -4.56 -13.98
CA ASP A 112 -9.81 -4.22 -12.76
C ASP A 112 -10.37 -5.49 -12.09
N ALA A 113 -10.87 -6.45 -12.87
CA ALA A 113 -11.36 -7.72 -12.35
C ALA A 113 -10.23 -8.56 -11.71
N LEU A 114 -9.10 -8.70 -12.41
CA LEU A 114 -7.95 -9.47 -11.91
C LEU A 114 -7.34 -8.84 -10.65
N VAL A 115 -7.12 -7.52 -10.68
CA VAL A 115 -6.64 -6.75 -9.54
C VAL A 115 -7.66 -6.81 -8.39
N GLY A 116 -8.96 -6.77 -8.69
CA GLY A 116 -10.04 -6.95 -7.72
C GLY A 116 -10.00 -8.29 -7.00
N VAL A 117 -9.71 -9.39 -7.71
CA VAL A 117 -9.51 -10.71 -7.08
C VAL A 117 -8.32 -10.67 -6.12
N ALA A 118 -7.20 -10.09 -6.53
CA ALA A 118 -6.01 -9.98 -5.69
C ALA A 118 -6.27 -9.16 -4.43
N TYR A 119 -6.94 -8.01 -4.54
CA TYR A 119 -7.36 -7.20 -3.39
C TYR A 119 -8.36 -7.95 -2.49
N GLY A 120 -9.32 -8.67 -3.06
CA GLY A 120 -10.25 -9.50 -2.29
C GLY A 120 -9.53 -10.58 -1.48
N MET A 121 -8.47 -11.19 -2.02
CA MET A 121 -7.64 -12.14 -1.28
C MET A 121 -6.86 -11.46 -0.15
N ILE A 122 -6.32 -10.26 -0.38
CA ILE A 122 -5.62 -9.47 0.65
C ILE A 122 -6.59 -9.12 1.79
N GLU A 123 -7.76 -8.61 1.43
CA GLU A 123 -8.81 -8.22 2.36
C GLU A 123 -9.27 -9.42 3.19
N ASN A 124 -9.65 -10.53 2.56
CA ASN A 124 -10.15 -11.72 3.27
C ASN A 124 -9.15 -12.30 4.28
N ASN A 125 -7.85 -12.16 4.02
CA ASN A 125 -6.81 -12.63 4.92
C ASN A 125 -6.73 -11.80 6.22
N GLN A 126 -7.03 -10.49 6.14
CA GLN A 126 -6.76 -9.54 7.22
C GLN A 126 -8.01 -8.90 7.83
N LYS A 127 -9.12 -8.84 7.11
CA LYS A 127 -10.33 -8.07 7.47
C LYS A 127 -10.84 -8.39 8.86
N ARG A 128 -11.03 -9.67 9.18
CA ARG A 128 -11.55 -10.09 10.49
C ARG A 128 -10.64 -9.65 11.63
N ARG A 129 -9.34 -9.83 11.47
CA ARG A 129 -8.34 -9.49 12.51
C ARG A 129 -8.17 -7.97 12.64
N ALA A 130 -8.15 -7.24 11.52
CA ALA A 130 -8.06 -5.79 11.51
C ALA A 130 -9.31 -5.15 12.12
N ALA A 131 -10.50 -5.67 11.81
CA ALA A 131 -11.76 -5.21 12.41
C ALA A 131 -11.76 -5.43 13.92
N ALA A 132 -11.41 -6.64 14.39
CA ALA A 132 -11.32 -6.93 15.82
C ALA A 132 -10.32 -6.00 16.52
N PHE A 133 -9.14 -5.81 15.94
CA PHE A 133 -8.13 -4.89 16.47
C PHE A 133 -8.66 -3.46 16.61
N TRP A 134 -9.28 -2.92 15.57
CA TRP A 134 -9.75 -1.54 15.61
C TRP A 134 -10.93 -1.34 16.57
N THR A 135 -11.78 -2.36 16.72
CA THR A 135 -12.82 -2.37 17.76
C THR A 135 -12.19 -2.37 19.16
N ASP A 136 -11.21 -3.23 19.41
CA ASP A 136 -10.55 -3.30 20.71
C ASP A 136 -9.78 -2.01 21.03
N VAL A 137 -9.17 -1.36 20.02
CA VAL A 137 -8.55 -0.04 20.17
C VAL A 137 -9.60 1.02 20.52
N GLU A 138 -10.76 1.01 19.87
CA GLU A 138 -11.85 1.94 20.18
C GLU A 138 -12.36 1.75 21.62
N THR A 139 -12.54 0.51 22.06
CA THR A 139 -12.89 0.19 23.46
C THR A 139 -11.82 0.66 24.45
N ALA A 140 -10.55 0.41 24.14
CA ALA A 140 -9.43 0.82 24.98
C ALA A 140 -9.29 2.35 25.06
N LEU A 141 -9.54 3.06 23.97
CA LEU A 141 -9.53 4.52 23.96
C LEU A 141 -10.73 5.10 24.74
N GLY A 142 -11.91 4.48 24.61
CA GLY A 142 -13.12 4.90 25.30
C GLY A 142 -13.02 4.85 26.82
N SER A 143 -12.19 3.96 27.38
CA SER A 143 -11.98 3.82 28.82
C SER A 143 -10.92 4.76 29.41
N LEU A 144 -10.18 5.49 28.58
CA LEU A 144 -9.19 6.46 29.05
C LEU A 144 -9.86 7.73 29.60
N PRO A 145 -9.23 8.42 30.58
CA PRO A 145 -9.77 9.66 31.12
C PRO A 145 -9.54 10.88 30.22
N ASP A 146 -8.45 10.90 29.45
CA ASP A 146 -8.02 12.04 28.62
C ASP A 146 -7.17 11.55 27.43
N PHE A 147 -7.14 12.33 26.34
CA PHE A 147 -6.33 12.11 25.15
C PHE A 147 -5.21 13.13 24.95
N THR A 148 -5.07 14.16 25.80
CA THR A 148 -4.13 15.28 25.61
C THR A 148 -2.72 14.81 25.27
N ALA A 149 -2.15 13.90 26.07
CA ALA A 149 -0.78 13.40 25.83
C ALA A 149 -0.62 12.69 24.47
N GLY A 150 -1.61 11.89 24.07
CA GLY A 150 -1.61 11.19 22.79
C GLY A 150 -1.78 12.13 21.60
N LEU A 151 -2.67 13.12 21.71
CA LEU A 151 -2.89 14.14 20.69
C LEU A 151 -1.68 15.05 20.50
N THR A 152 -1.03 15.49 21.59
CA THR A 152 0.23 16.25 21.51
C THR A 152 1.33 15.44 20.83
N TYR A 153 1.43 14.15 21.13
CA TYR A 153 2.39 13.28 20.45
C TYR A 153 2.07 13.15 18.95
N LEU A 154 0.81 12.95 18.57
CA LEU A 154 0.39 12.89 17.16
C LEU A 154 0.67 14.18 16.41
N ALA A 155 0.45 15.35 17.02
CA ALA A 155 0.76 16.64 16.43
C ALA A 155 2.25 16.72 16.05
N ASN A 156 3.14 16.34 16.97
CA ASN A 156 4.58 16.28 16.70
C ASN A 156 4.92 15.22 15.64
N TYR A 157 4.27 14.04 15.71
CA TYR A 157 4.50 12.96 14.76
C TYR A 157 4.17 13.39 13.32
N PHE A 158 3.00 14.01 13.09
CA PHE A 158 2.60 14.49 11.77
C PHE A 158 3.39 15.73 11.32
N ALA A 159 3.85 16.58 12.24
CA ALA A 159 4.72 17.71 11.92
C ALA A 159 6.11 17.28 11.39
N ILE A 160 6.59 16.09 11.77
CA ILE A 160 7.90 15.54 11.36
C ILE A 160 7.79 14.77 10.03
N GLU A 161 6.61 14.58 9.41
CA GLU A 161 6.48 13.87 8.14
C GLU A 161 7.14 14.64 6.97
N VAL A 162 8.46 14.45 6.79
CA VAL A 162 9.28 15.06 5.74
C VAL A 162 8.95 14.55 4.33
N ARG A 163 8.33 13.36 4.21
CA ARG A 163 8.31 12.58 2.95
C ARG A 163 7.04 12.70 2.10
N ASN A 164 5.95 13.19 2.66
CA ASN A 164 4.70 13.38 1.91
C ASN A 164 3.80 14.33 2.73
N PRO A 165 3.97 15.66 2.63
CA PRO A 165 2.89 16.53 3.05
C PRO A 165 1.68 16.08 2.22
N GLN A 166 0.68 15.47 2.85
CA GLN A 166 -0.62 15.24 2.24
C GLN A 166 -1.45 16.48 2.58
N PRO A 167 -1.32 17.60 1.84
CA PRO A 167 -2.05 18.83 2.14
C PRO A 167 -3.56 18.58 2.22
N GLU A 168 -4.05 17.57 1.50
CA GLU A 168 -5.46 17.13 1.52
C GLU A 168 -5.93 16.63 2.89
N LYS A 169 -5.04 16.10 3.74
CA LYS A 169 -5.45 15.48 5.01
C LYS A 169 -5.57 16.44 6.17
N ASN A 170 -5.06 17.66 6.04
CA ASN A 170 -5.15 18.75 7.03
C ASN A 170 -5.10 18.24 8.49
N TYR A 171 -3.99 17.57 8.84
CA TYR A 171 -3.84 16.91 10.13
C TYR A 171 -3.98 17.87 11.30
N GLU A 172 -3.50 19.10 11.16
CA GLU A 172 -3.67 20.16 12.17
C GLU A 172 -5.14 20.41 12.49
N ARG A 173 -5.98 20.58 11.46
CA ARG A 173 -7.42 20.77 11.65
C ARG A 173 -8.07 19.54 12.27
N ARG A 174 -7.77 18.33 11.78
CA ARG A 174 -8.35 17.09 12.33
C ARG A 174 -7.95 16.86 13.80
N LEU A 175 -6.74 17.23 14.19
CA LEU A 175 -6.27 17.19 15.57
C LEU A 175 -6.99 18.22 16.44
N ALA A 176 -7.15 19.45 15.94
CA ALA A 176 -7.91 20.50 16.63
C ALA A 176 -9.39 20.11 16.80
N ASP A 177 -10.01 19.56 15.75
CA ASP A 177 -11.38 19.06 15.79
C ASP A 177 -11.49 17.93 16.82
N ALA A 178 -10.59 16.94 16.81
CA ALA A 178 -10.56 15.86 17.80
C ALA A 178 -10.38 16.35 19.25
N ALA A 179 -9.66 17.45 19.47
CA ALA A 179 -9.47 18.03 20.79
C ALA A 179 -10.70 18.80 21.30
N THR A 180 -11.54 19.32 20.41
CA THR A 180 -12.72 20.14 20.77
C THR A 180 -14.01 19.32 20.92
N ILE A 181 -14.05 18.07 20.43
CA ILE A 181 -15.20 17.18 20.61
C ILE A 181 -15.40 16.84 22.10
N THR A 182 -16.58 17.19 22.63
CA THR A 182 -16.97 16.95 24.02
C THR A 182 -17.56 15.55 24.25
N VAL A 183 -18.19 14.97 23.23
CA VAL A 183 -18.81 13.65 23.31
C VAL A 183 -17.73 12.58 23.19
N ARG A 184 -17.52 11.81 24.27
CA ARG A 184 -16.42 10.83 24.37
C ARG A 184 -16.38 9.81 23.23
N SER A 185 -17.54 9.28 22.83
CA SER A 185 -17.64 8.29 21.76
C SER A 185 -17.26 8.86 20.39
N GLU A 186 -17.64 10.10 20.10
CA GLU A 186 -17.26 10.81 18.88
C GLU A 186 -15.77 11.18 18.89
N GLN A 187 -15.26 11.63 20.04
CA GLN A 187 -13.84 11.93 20.23
C GLN A 187 -12.98 10.68 19.99
N THR A 188 -13.42 9.54 20.52
CA THR A 188 -12.75 8.24 20.35
C THR A 188 -12.70 7.84 18.88
N LYS A 189 -13.80 8.01 18.13
CA LYS A 189 -13.84 7.74 16.69
C LYS A 189 -12.92 8.66 15.89
N ALA A 190 -12.87 9.95 16.24
CA ALA A 190 -11.97 10.92 15.62
C ALA A 190 -10.49 10.55 15.86
N VAL A 191 -10.13 10.20 17.10
CA VAL A 191 -8.79 9.72 17.45
C VAL A 191 -8.46 8.42 16.72
N ARG A 192 -9.38 7.45 16.66
CA ARG A 192 -9.19 6.21 15.90
C ARG A 192 -8.89 6.49 14.43
N SER A 193 -9.63 7.41 13.81
CA SER A 193 -9.40 7.82 12.41
C SER A 193 -8.00 8.42 12.21
N LEU A 194 -7.51 9.22 13.16
CA LEU A 194 -6.14 9.74 13.13
C LEU A 194 -5.09 8.63 13.29
N LEU A 195 -5.35 7.64 14.16
CA LEU A 195 -4.45 6.50 14.38
C LEU A 195 -4.33 5.58 13.15
N MET A 196 -5.38 5.49 12.31
CA MET A 196 -5.33 4.77 11.03
C MET A 196 -4.34 5.40 10.03
N ASP A 197 -4.03 6.68 10.21
CA ASP A 197 -3.07 7.39 9.38
C ASP A 197 -1.61 7.25 9.84
N VAL A 198 -1.38 6.72 11.04
CA VAL A 198 -0.03 6.48 11.56
C VAL A 198 0.66 5.35 10.79
N ASN A 199 1.98 5.45 10.61
CA ASN A 199 2.74 4.38 9.99
C ASN A 199 2.61 3.09 10.82
N ARG A 200 2.30 1.96 10.17
CA ARG A 200 2.15 0.66 10.85
C ARG A 200 3.36 0.24 11.68
N ARG A 201 4.56 0.75 11.36
CA ARG A 201 5.79 0.49 12.12
C ARG A 201 5.77 1.18 13.48
N ASP A 202 5.18 2.36 13.54
CA ASP A 202 5.19 3.24 14.71
C ASP A 202 3.90 3.13 15.53
N LEU A 203 2.87 2.47 14.98
CA LEU A 203 1.55 2.32 15.59
C LEU A 203 1.58 1.80 17.04
N ILE A 204 2.48 0.88 17.39
CA ILE A 204 2.61 0.36 18.77
C ILE A 204 3.04 1.49 19.71
N ASP A 205 4.01 2.29 19.31
CA ASP A 205 4.57 3.37 20.10
C ASP A 205 3.51 4.45 20.31
N VAL A 206 2.77 4.79 19.25
CA VAL A 206 1.66 5.76 19.32
C VAL A 206 0.55 5.26 20.24
N LEU A 207 0.09 4.02 20.10
CA LEU A 207 -0.95 3.45 20.97
C LEU A 207 -0.52 3.44 22.45
N GLN A 208 0.75 3.20 22.74
CA GLN A 208 1.26 3.33 24.11
C GLN A 208 1.25 4.78 24.61
N ARG A 209 1.55 5.76 23.76
CA ARG A 209 1.47 7.19 24.12
C ARG A 209 0.04 7.62 24.43
N PHE A 210 -0.95 6.99 23.81
CA PHE A 210 -2.35 7.13 24.19
C PHE A 210 -2.70 6.40 25.49
N GLY A 211 -1.87 5.49 25.99
CA GLY A 211 -2.17 4.73 27.20
C GLY A 211 -2.98 3.45 26.95
N CYS A 212 -3.02 2.95 25.71
CA CYS A 212 -3.68 1.68 25.43
C CYS A 212 -3.05 0.52 26.24
N PRO A 213 -3.85 -0.45 26.72
CA PRO A 213 -3.35 -1.56 27.54
C PRO A 213 -2.28 -2.38 26.84
N ASN A 214 -1.28 -2.81 27.61
CA ASN A 214 -0.22 -3.71 27.12
C ASN A 214 -0.76 -5.03 26.58
N ASP A 215 -1.84 -5.55 27.16
CA ASP A 215 -2.46 -6.81 26.76
C ASP A 215 -3.03 -6.75 25.33
N LEU A 216 -3.58 -5.60 24.93
CA LEU A 216 -4.02 -5.36 23.55
C LEU A 216 -2.83 -5.44 22.59
N LEU A 217 -1.73 -4.78 22.93
CA LEU A 217 -0.53 -4.75 22.10
C LEU A 217 0.15 -6.13 22.00
N GLN A 218 0.15 -6.90 23.09
CA GLN A 218 0.66 -8.27 23.12
C GLN A 218 -0.19 -9.22 22.25
N THR A 219 -1.51 -9.10 22.34
CA THR A 219 -2.46 -9.93 21.56
C THR A 219 -2.26 -9.73 20.06
N TYR A 220 -2.16 -8.47 19.62
CA TYR A 220 -2.15 -8.15 18.20
C TYR A 220 -0.75 -8.06 17.59
N PHE A 221 0.27 -7.70 18.38
CA PHE A 221 1.65 -7.52 17.91
C PHE A 221 2.72 -8.25 18.76
N PRO A 222 2.58 -9.57 19.05
CA PRO A 222 3.40 -10.25 20.06
C PRO A 222 4.92 -10.11 19.81
N ARG A 223 5.36 -10.30 18.55
CA ARG A 223 6.79 -10.21 18.19
C ARG A 223 7.34 -8.78 18.16
N ARG A 224 6.52 -7.78 17.83
CA ARG A 224 6.96 -6.37 17.80
C ARG A 224 6.96 -5.80 19.21
N TYR A 225 5.92 -6.09 19.99
CA TYR A 225 5.83 -5.71 21.39
C TYR A 225 6.97 -6.28 22.24
N ALA A 226 7.31 -7.57 22.09
CA ALA A 226 8.42 -8.17 22.81
C ALA A 226 9.78 -7.47 22.51
N ARG A 227 10.00 -7.07 21.24
CA ARG A 227 11.20 -6.31 20.85
C ARG A 227 11.19 -4.90 21.42
N PHE A 228 10.03 -4.25 21.39
CA PHE A 228 9.84 -2.91 21.92
C PHE A 228 10.10 -2.83 23.44
N VAL A 229 9.59 -3.80 24.22
CA VAL A 229 9.88 -3.87 25.67
C VAL A 229 11.38 -4.07 25.92
N LYS A 230 12.01 -4.94 25.14
CA LYS A 230 13.46 -5.20 25.23
C LYS A 230 14.32 -3.97 24.90
N SER A 231 13.88 -3.09 23.99
CA SER A 231 14.60 -1.84 23.68
C SER A 231 14.43 -0.79 24.78
N LYS A 232 13.26 -0.72 25.44
CA LYS A 232 13.04 0.19 26.58
C LYS A 232 13.77 -0.24 27.85
N GLY A 233 13.94 -1.54 28.09
CA GLY A 233 14.65 -2.06 29.27
C GLY A 233 16.19 -2.02 29.20
N LYS A 234 16.76 -1.43 28.15
CA LYS A 234 18.21 -1.25 27.95
C LYS A 234 18.67 0.21 28.04
N GLY A 235 17.79 1.10 28.48
CA GLY A 235 18.07 2.52 28.70
C GLY A 235 18.35 2.83 30.16
#